data_AF-A0A368TIR9-F1
#
_entry.id   AF-A0A368TIR9-F1
#
_cell.length_a   1.000
_cell.length_b   1.000
_cell.length_c   1.000
_cell.angle_alpha   90.00
_cell.angle_beta   90.00
_cell.angle_gamma   90.00
#
_symmetry.space_group_name_H-M   'P 1'
#
loop_
_entity.id
_entity.type
_entity.pdbx_description
1 polymer ?
#
loop_
_entity_poly.entity_id
_entity_poly.type
_entity_poly.pdbx_seq_one_letter_code
_entity_poly.pdbx_strand_id
1 'polypeptide(L)'
;MRGVKQANKITFEQYVRLALSHARFSRNEDTSWTVEVPVLPGCITWGITRREAVEMAKDAIEAWIITALRFGDEIPAIDGCYLQYAIDEIEDVETTLRETEGSYSETTGGRV
;
A
#
# COMPACT_ATOMS: atom_id res chain seq x y z
N MET A 1 -10.91 22.98 15.86
CA MET A 1 -9.82 22.00 16.07
C MET A 1 -10.39 20.61 15.84
N ARG A 2 -10.24 20.04 14.64
CA ARG A 2 -10.61 18.64 14.38
C ARG A 2 -9.37 17.80 14.64
N GLY A 3 -9.36 17.07 15.75
CA GLY A 3 -8.25 16.18 16.10
C GLY A 3 -8.07 15.13 15.01
N VAL A 4 -6.82 14.94 14.59
CA VAL A 4 -6.44 13.83 13.73
C VAL A 4 -6.76 12.56 14.52
N LYS A 5 -7.80 11.81 14.13
CA LYS A 5 -8.04 10.47 14.67
C LYS A 5 -6.81 9.65 14.33
N GLN A 6 -6.13 9.12 15.35
CA GLN A 6 -5.04 8.18 15.18
C GLN A 6 -5.46 7.12 14.15
N ALA A 7 -4.81 7.08 12.99
CA ALA A 7 -5.09 6.04 12.01
C ALA A 7 -4.74 4.70 12.66
N ASN A 8 -5.70 3.78 12.73
CA ASN A 8 -5.47 2.43 13.24
C ASN A 8 -4.64 1.67 12.20
N LYS A 9 -3.31 1.80 12.29
CA LYS A 9 -2.39 1.19 11.33
C LYS A 9 -2.14 -0.27 11.71
N ILE A 10 -2.22 -1.17 10.73
CA ILE A 10 -2.08 -2.62 10.91
C ILE A 10 -1.01 -3.19 9.99
N THR A 11 -0.47 -4.36 10.35
CA THR A 11 0.56 -5.05 9.55
C THR A 11 -0.03 -5.60 8.25
N PHE A 12 0.84 -5.96 7.30
CA PHE A 12 0.43 -6.60 6.05
C PHE A 12 -0.40 -7.86 6.30
N GLU A 13 0.06 -8.76 7.17
CA GLU A 13 -0.68 -9.98 7.49
C GLU A 13 -2.06 -9.68 8.09
N GLN A 14 -2.15 -8.70 9.00
CA GLN A 14 -3.43 -8.29 9.59
C GLN A 14 -4.37 -7.73 8.54
N TYR A 15 -3.85 -6.91 7.61
CA TYR A 15 -4.65 -6.34 6.53
C TYR A 15 -5.15 -7.43 5.57
N VAL A 16 -4.30 -8.39 5.19
CA VAL A 16 -4.70 -9.55 4.36
C VAL A 16 -5.80 -10.35 5.05
N ARG A 17 -5.63 -10.68 6.33
CA ARG A 17 -6.64 -11.40 7.13
C ARG A 17 -7.94 -10.61 7.23
N LEU A 18 -7.85 -9.29 7.42
CA LEU A 18 -9.01 -8.42 7.51
C LEU A 18 -9.76 -8.37 6.17
N ALA A 19 -9.07 -8.16 5.05
CA ALA A 19 -9.66 -8.21 3.72
C ALA A 19 -10.34 -9.56 3.43
N LEU A 20 -9.68 -10.67 3.77
CA LEU A 20 -10.24 -12.01 3.60
C LEU A 20 -11.50 -12.24 4.45
N SER A 21 -11.63 -11.58 5.61
CA SER A 21 -12.84 -11.66 6.44
C SER A 21 -14.08 -11.04 5.79
N HIS A 22 -13.89 -10.16 4.80
CA HIS A 22 -14.96 -9.55 3.99
C HIS A 22 -15.24 -10.32 2.69
N ALA A 23 -14.54 -11.43 2.43
CA ALA A 23 -14.69 -12.20 1.20
C ALA A 23 -16.08 -12.86 1.10
N ARG A 24 -16.66 -12.80 -0.10
CA ARG A 24 -17.95 -13.42 -0.45
C ARG A 24 -17.71 -14.62 -1.33
N PHE A 25 -18.28 -15.76 -0.95
CA PHE A 25 -18.12 -17.03 -1.65
C PHE A 25 -19.43 -17.42 -2.34
N SER A 26 -19.36 -17.72 -3.63
CA SER A 26 -20.49 -18.20 -4.43
C SER A 26 -20.14 -19.55 -5.04
N ARG A 27 -21.04 -20.51 -4.95
CA ARG A 27 -20.88 -21.82 -5.61
C ARG A 27 -21.42 -21.74 -7.03
N ASN A 28 -20.62 -22.20 -7.99
CA ASN A 28 -20.95 -22.20 -9.42
C ASN A 28 -21.67 -23.49 -9.84
N GLU A 29 -22.25 -23.50 -11.04
CA GLU A 29 -22.96 -24.66 -11.62
C GLU A 29 -22.04 -25.87 -11.81
N ASP A 30 -20.77 -25.64 -12.15
CA ASP A 30 -19.72 -26.66 -12.32
C ASP A 30 -19.15 -27.15 -10.98
N THR A 31 -19.75 -26.77 -9.85
CA THR A 31 -19.37 -27.08 -8.47
C THR A 31 -18.13 -26.34 -7.94
N SER A 32 -17.46 -25.55 -8.77
CA SER A 32 -16.37 -24.66 -8.34
C SER A 32 -16.90 -23.51 -7.47
N TRP A 33 -15.97 -22.73 -6.93
CA TRP A 33 -16.26 -21.61 -6.05
C TRP A 33 -15.63 -20.34 -6.60
N THR A 34 -16.43 -19.28 -6.72
CA THR A 34 -15.96 -17.92 -6.97
C THR A 34 -15.86 -17.17 -5.66
N VAL A 35 -14.80 -16.36 -5.51
CA VAL A 35 -14.58 -15.48 -4.37
C VAL A 35 -14.43 -14.05 -4.86
N GLU A 36 -15.22 -13.15 -4.27
CA GLU A 36 -15.08 -11.71 -4.44
C GLU A 36 -14.64 -11.11 -3.11
N VAL A 37 -13.72 -10.14 -3.13
CA VAL A 37 -13.30 -9.38 -1.95
C VAL A 37 -13.73 -7.92 -2.15
N PRO A 38 -14.98 -7.53 -1.79
CA PRO A 38 -15.56 -6.25 -2.20
C PRO A 38 -14.83 -5.02 -1.65
N VAL A 39 -14.11 -5.19 -0.53
CA VAL A 39 -13.29 -4.12 0.07
C VAL A 39 -12.02 -3.83 -0.75
N LEU A 40 -11.65 -4.70 -1.69
CA LEU A 40 -10.58 -4.52 -2.67
C LEU A 40 -11.19 -4.59 -4.08
N PRO A 41 -11.58 -3.44 -4.67
CA PRO A 41 -12.29 -3.41 -5.96
C PRO A 41 -11.57 -4.20 -7.05
N GLY A 42 -12.31 -5.08 -7.72
CA GLY A 42 -11.77 -5.93 -8.78
C GLY A 42 -11.00 -7.17 -8.30
N CYS A 43 -10.84 -7.38 -6.99
CA CYS A 43 -10.23 -8.59 -6.45
C CYS A 43 -11.24 -9.76 -6.47
N ILE A 44 -11.18 -10.53 -7.56
CA ILE A 44 -12.03 -11.71 -7.81
C ILE A 44 -11.12 -12.89 -8.16
N THR A 45 -11.42 -14.05 -7.61
CA THR A 45 -10.70 -15.29 -7.89
C THR A 45 -11.65 -16.49 -7.80
N TRP A 46 -11.13 -17.69 -8.02
CA TRP A 46 -11.91 -18.92 -7.95
C TRP A 46 -11.06 -20.13 -7.55
N GLY A 47 -11.71 -21.23 -7.19
CA GLY A 47 -11.07 -22.53 -6.95
C GLY A 47 -12.06 -23.68 -7.12
N ILE A 48 -11.56 -24.88 -7.41
CA ILE A 48 -12.39 -26.08 -7.63
C ILE A 48 -13.07 -26.47 -6.30
N THR A 49 -12.36 -26.33 -5.19
CA THR A 49 -12.93 -26.55 -3.85
C THR A 49 -13.04 -25.25 -3.07
N ARG A 50 -13.93 -25.21 -2.07
CA ARG A 50 -14.03 -24.03 -1.18
C ARG A 50 -12.71 -23.71 -0.48
N ARG A 51 -11.94 -24.74 -0.09
CA ARG A 51 -10.63 -24.56 0.55
C ARG A 51 -9.63 -23.92 -0.40
N GLU A 52 -9.54 -24.44 -1.62
CA GLU A 52 -8.69 -23.87 -2.66
C GLU A 52 -9.08 -22.43 -2.97
N ALA A 53 -10.37 -22.14 -3.06
CA ALA A 53 -10.87 -20.78 -3.29
C ALA A 53 -10.45 -19.80 -2.17
N VAL A 54 -10.35 -20.26 -0.91
CA VAL A 54 -9.81 -19.44 0.20
C VAL A 54 -8.32 -19.16 0.01
N GLU A 55 -7.52 -20.17 -0.34
CA GLU A 55 -6.08 -19.96 -0.61
C GLU A 55 -5.87 -19.02 -1.79
N MET A 56 -6.60 -19.22 -2.89
CA MET A 56 -6.58 -18.36 -4.05
C MET A 56 -7.01 -16.92 -3.72
N ALA A 57 -7.94 -16.73 -2.78
CA ALA A 57 -8.37 -15.40 -2.35
C ALA A 57 -7.28 -14.70 -1.53
N LYS A 58 -6.58 -15.45 -0.67
CA LYS A 58 -5.44 -14.92 0.07
C LYS A 58 -4.33 -14.44 -0.87
N ASP A 59 -3.95 -15.28 -1.84
CA ASP A 59 -2.94 -14.94 -2.84
C ASP A 59 -3.35 -13.73 -3.70
N ALA A 60 -4.62 -13.68 -4.11
CA ALA A 60 -5.15 -12.56 -4.88
C ALA A 60 -5.17 -11.24 -4.09
N ILE A 61 -5.48 -11.28 -2.79
CA ILE A 61 -5.41 -10.12 -1.89
C ILE A 61 -3.97 -9.62 -1.77
N GLU A 62 -3.01 -10.52 -1.53
CA GLU A 62 -1.60 -10.17 -1.42
C GLU A 62 -1.08 -9.53 -2.72
N ALA A 63 -1.40 -10.14 -3.87
CA ALA A 63 -1.05 -9.61 -5.19
C ALA A 63 -1.69 -8.25 -5.45
N TRP A 64 -2.99 -8.07 -5.12
CA TRP A 64 -3.69 -6.79 -5.27
C TRP A 64 -2.98 -5.67 -4.51
N ILE A 65 -2.62 -5.94 -3.24
CA ILE A 65 -1.90 -4.97 -2.42
C ILE A 65 -0.56 -4.67 -3.08
N ILE A 66 0.29 -5.68 -3.35
CA ILE A 66 1.62 -5.50 -3.97
C ILE A 66 1.55 -4.72 -5.30
N THR A 67 0.50 -4.92 -6.11
CA THR A 67 0.29 -4.14 -7.33
C THR A 67 0.00 -2.67 -7.02
N ALA A 68 -0.96 -2.39 -6.13
CA ALA A 68 -1.25 -1.02 -5.71
C ALA A 68 0.01 -0.32 -5.16
N LEU A 69 0.81 -1.06 -4.39
CA LEU A 69 2.08 -0.60 -3.81
C LEU A 69 3.05 -0.14 -4.89
N ARG A 70 3.23 -1.01 -5.90
CA ARG A 70 4.19 -0.82 -6.98
C ARG A 70 3.86 0.35 -7.89
N PHE A 71 2.56 0.64 -8.07
CA PHE A 71 2.10 1.71 -8.95
C PHE A 71 1.69 2.98 -8.21
N GLY A 72 1.77 2.99 -6.87
CA GLY A 72 1.40 4.14 -6.06
C GLY A 72 -0.11 4.39 -5.98
N ASP A 73 -0.91 3.34 -6.20
CA ASP A 73 -2.37 3.43 -6.08
C ASP A 73 -2.80 3.53 -4.61
N GLU A 74 -3.93 4.18 -4.37
CA GLU A 74 -4.51 4.28 -3.03
C GLU A 74 -5.00 2.91 -2.54
N ILE A 75 -4.53 2.52 -1.36
CA ILE A 75 -5.00 1.31 -0.67
C ILE A 75 -6.17 1.70 0.23
N PRO A 76 -7.36 1.09 0.05
CA PRO A 76 -8.53 1.45 0.83
C PRO A 76 -8.36 1.13 2.32
N ALA A 77 -8.99 1.91 3.19
CA ALA A 77 -9.14 1.52 4.58
C ALA A 77 -10.20 0.43 4.72
N ILE A 78 -9.95 -0.58 5.56
CA ILE A 78 -10.92 -1.65 5.87
C ILE A 78 -11.31 -1.49 7.33
N ASP A 79 -12.59 -1.27 7.60
CA ASP A 79 -13.13 -1.05 8.96
C ASP A 79 -12.37 0.05 9.76
N GLY A 80 -11.90 1.08 9.08
CA GLY A 80 -11.10 2.16 9.67
C GLY A 80 -9.65 1.78 9.99
N CYS A 81 -9.19 0.60 9.56
CA CYS A 81 -7.81 0.15 9.65
C CYS A 81 -7.07 0.44 8.35
N TYR A 82 -5.84 0.93 8.47
CA TYR A 82 -4.99 1.31 7.34
C TYR A 82 -3.78 0.38 7.28
N LEU A 83 -3.38 -0.05 6.08
CA LEU A 83 -2.10 -0.74 5.92
C LEU A 83 -0.97 0.21 6.35
N GLN A 84 -0.10 -0.23 7.27
CA GLN A 84 0.85 0.63 7.96
C GLN A 84 1.76 1.46 7.03
N TYR A 85 2.20 0.88 5.92
CA TYR A 85 3.10 1.46 4.92
C TYR A 85 4.42 2.06 5.42
N ALA A 86 5.52 1.62 4.81
CA ALA A 86 6.87 2.05 5.16
C ALA A 86 7.06 3.52 4.76
N ILE A 87 7.15 4.35 5.80
CA ILE A 87 7.92 5.58 5.84
C ILE A 87 9.36 5.16 5.51
N ASP A 88 9.94 5.61 4.39
CA ASP A 88 11.41 5.58 4.20
C ASP A 88 11.95 6.51 3.08
N GLU A 89 11.12 7.16 2.23
CA GLU A 89 11.66 8.11 1.21
C GLU A 89 11.34 9.60 1.46
N ILE A 90 10.60 9.95 2.51
CA ILE A 90 10.24 11.37 2.76
C ILE A 90 11.11 12.02 3.85
N GLU A 91 11.69 11.26 4.79
CA GLU A 91 12.50 11.86 5.86
C GLU A 91 13.95 12.19 5.43
N ASP A 92 14.47 11.60 4.35
CA ASP A 92 15.87 11.81 3.91
C ASP A 92 16.06 12.95 2.88
N VAL A 93 14.99 13.51 2.32
CA VAL A 93 15.10 14.52 1.24
C VAL A 93 15.05 15.97 1.75
N GLU A 94 14.53 16.23 2.95
CA GLU A 94 14.33 17.62 3.44
C GLU A 94 15.52 18.27 4.17
N THR A 95 16.66 17.58 4.39
CA THR A 95 17.79 18.15 5.19
C THR A 95 18.96 18.74 4.38
N THR A 96 19.07 18.55 3.06
CA THR A 96 20.27 19.03 2.31
C THR A 96 20.11 20.38 1.59
N LEU A 97 19.04 21.13 1.87
CA LEU A 97 18.89 22.51 1.39
C LEU A 97 19.08 23.50 2.53
N ARG A 98 20.34 23.77 2.90
CA ARG A 98 20.77 25.05 3.51
C ARG A 98 22.28 25.25 3.37
N GLU A 99 22.60 26.34 2.67
CA GLU A 99 23.78 27.22 2.83
C GLU A 99 25.12 26.79 2.23
N THR A 100 25.38 27.22 0.98
CA THR A 100 26.51 28.13 0.72
C THR A 100 26.15 29.14 -0.39
N GLU A 101 25.50 30.25 -0.03
CA GLU A 101 25.79 31.51 -0.73
C GLU A 101 27.02 32.11 -0.03
N GLY A 102 28.12 32.26 -0.78
CA GLY A 102 29.41 32.67 -0.21
C GLY A 102 30.44 33.04 -1.28
N SER A 103 30.21 34.15 -1.98
CA SER A 103 31.21 35.14 -2.44
C SER A 103 32.62 34.64 -2.78
N TYR A 104 32.94 34.43 -4.07
CA TYR A 104 34.32 34.52 -4.54
C TYR A 104 34.65 35.98 -4.85
N SER A 105 35.50 36.57 -4.02
CA SER A 105 35.99 37.95 -4.13
C SER A 105 37.02 38.10 -5.27
N GLU A 106 36.89 39.20 -6.03
CA GLU A 106 37.94 39.72 -6.91
C GLU A 106 39.26 39.95 -6.15
N THR A 107 40.38 39.50 -6.73
CA THR A 107 41.70 40.04 -6.41
C THR A 107 42.47 40.38 -7.68
N THR A 108 42.70 41.67 -7.85
CA THR A 108 43.59 42.32 -8.81
C THR A 108 45.07 42.00 -8.54
N GLY A 109 45.86 41.87 -9.62
CA GLY A 109 47.32 42.05 -9.64
C GLY A 109 48.04 40.90 -10.34
N GLY A 110 48.95 41.08 -11.29
CA GLY A 110 49.60 42.26 -11.84
C GLY A 110 50.55 41.81 -12.96
N ARG A 111 50.82 42.72 -13.87
CA ARG A 111 51.76 42.61 -15.00
C ARG A 111 53.20 42.47 -14.50
N VAL A 112 53.99 41.57 -15.08
CA VAL A 112 55.40 41.76 -15.47
C VAL A 112 55.72 40.88 -16.68
#